data_AF-A0A165E9Q3-F1
#
_entry.id   AF-A0A165E9Q3-F1
#
_cell.length_a   1.000
_cell.length_b   1.000
_cell.length_c   1.000
_cell.angle_alpha   90.00
_cell.angle_beta   90.00
_cell.angle_gamma   90.00
#
_symmetry.space_group_name_H-M   'P 1'
#
loop_
_entity.id
_entity.type
_entity.pdbx_description
1 polymer ?
#
loop_
_entity_poly.entity_id
_entity_poly.type
_entity_poly.pdbx_seq_one_letter_code
_entity_poly.pdbx_strand_id
1 'polypeptide(L)'
;MTSIPIILYDQLSNGHSTHLKEKPPMLWTIDLFINELISLLEHFTIQDAFDLLSHLQPKGLRHLILLDSLVALSLWSKANMQLLQEFPNEVQEGMGMEMKDPVKFYVALKQFHVKHACNIRPYLKEVQHSFNAIFGADVTTVQFNGLLHHVNNNIKSIEGTIQPLIQNVNLTTFIDDLVQVV
;
A
#
# COMPACT_ATOMS: atom_id res chain seq x y z
N MET A 1 -26.84 9.88 -10.78
CA MET A 1 -25.44 10.02 -10.33
C MET A 1 -25.47 10.22 -8.82
N THR A 2 -24.88 9.31 -8.06
CA THR A 2 -24.74 9.47 -6.60
C THR A 2 -23.65 10.50 -6.33
N SER A 3 -24.00 11.60 -5.63
CA SER A 3 -23.08 12.67 -5.24
C SER A 3 -22.35 12.27 -3.95
N ILE A 4 -21.41 11.33 -4.03
CA ILE A 4 -20.58 10.95 -2.88
C ILE A 4 -19.30 11.81 -2.94
N PRO A 5 -19.03 12.68 -1.95
CA PRO A 5 -17.76 13.39 -1.87
C PRO A 5 -16.61 12.38 -1.68
N ILE A 6 -15.53 12.56 -2.42
CA ILE A 6 -14.33 11.71 -2.35
C ILE A 6 -13.17 12.57 -1.87
N ILE A 7 -12.47 12.09 -0.84
CA ILE A 7 -11.24 12.68 -0.34
C ILE A 7 -10.10 11.72 -0.66
N LEU A 8 -9.13 12.19 -1.45
CA LEU A 8 -7.85 11.53 -1.68
C LEU A 8 -6.78 12.39 -1.00
N TYR A 9 -5.89 11.76 -0.23
CA TYR A 9 -4.81 12.47 0.44
C TYR A 9 -3.50 11.68 0.34
N ASP A 10 -2.39 12.40 0.24
CA ASP A 10 -1.05 11.81 0.32
C ASP A 10 -0.68 11.62 1.79
N GLN A 11 -0.29 10.41 2.19
CA GLN A 11 0.22 10.16 3.54
C GLN A 11 1.55 10.91 3.77
N LEU A 12 1.90 11.13 5.03
CA LEU A 12 3.15 11.76 5.43
C LEU A 12 4.37 11.14 4.71
N SER A 13 5.31 11.99 4.27
CA SER A 13 6.46 11.64 3.44
C SER A 13 6.18 11.09 2.04
N ASN A 14 4.94 11.21 1.53
CA ASN A 14 4.59 10.91 0.14
C ASN A 14 4.02 12.14 -0.57
N GLY A 15 4.05 12.11 -1.90
CA GLY A 15 3.39 13.10 -2.77
C GLY A 15 3.61 14.55 -2.35
N HIS A 16 2.50 15.27 -2.15
CA HIS A 16 2.49 16.68 -1.73
C HIS A 16 2.49 16.89 -0.21
N SER A 17 2.50 15.82 0.57
CA SER A 17 2.59 15.89 2.03
C SER A 17 4.00 16.24 2.50
N THR A 18 4.14 16.54 3.79
CA THR A 18 5.42 16.94 4.37
C THR A 18 6.46 15.82 4.24
N HIS A 19 7.64 16.14 3.70
CA HIS A 19 8.74 15.19 3.48
C HIS A 19 9.69 15.14 4.68
N LEU A 20 9.71 14.03 5.42
CA LEU A 20 10.51 13.85 6.63
C LEU A 20 11.74 12.95 6.39
N LYS A 21 12.64 13.37 5.49
CA LYS A 21 13.77 12.57 4.98
C LYS A 21 14.77 12.08 6.04
N GLU A 22 14.97 12.87 7.10
CA GLU A 22 16.00 12.63 8.12
C GLU A 22 15.46 11.95 9.39
N LYS A 23 14.21 11.48 9.38
CA LYS A 23 13.61 10.85 10.55
C LYS A 23 14.04 9.38 10.69
N PRO A 24 14.26 8.89 11.93
CA PRO A 24 14.68 7.52 12.16
C PRO A 24 13.59 6.52 11.73
N PRO A 25 13.95 5.30 11.30
CA PRO A 25 12.98 4.25 10.93
C PRO A 25 11.90 3.97 11.98
N MET A 26 12.25 4.11 13.27
CA MET A 26 11.32 3.86 14.38
C MET A 26 10.14 4.85 14.47
N LEU A 27 10.23 6.01 13.79
CA LEU A 27 9.10 6.95 13.70
C LEU A 27 7.92 6.35 12.91
N TRP A 28 8.23 5.54 11.90
CA TRP A 28 7.27 5.10 10.90
C TRP A 28 6.52 3.87 11.43
N THR A 29 5.44 4.14 12.17
CA THR A 29 4.58 3.12 12.78
C THR A 29 3.17 3.16 12.20
N ILE A 30 2.43 2.07 12.34
CA ILE A 30 1.01 2.04 11.95
C ILE A 30 0.21 3.10 12.73
N ASP A 31 0.50 3.27 14.03
CA ASP A 31 -0.16 4.26 14.88
C ASP A 31 0.05 5.70 14.40
N LEU A 32 1.21 6.03 13.81
CA LEU A 32 1.45 7.33 13.20
C LEU A 32 0.42 7.62 12.09
N PHE A 33 0.21 6.66 11.19
CA PHE A 33 -0.72 6.81 10.07
C PHE A 33 -2.19 6.74 10.50
N ILE A 34 -2.52 5.98 11.55
CA ILE A 34 -3.85 6.01 12.18
C ILE A 34 -4.13 7.41 12.76
N ASN A 35 -3.18 7.99 13.49
CA ASN A 35 -3.32 9.33 14.06
C ASN A 35 -3.40 10.42 12.98
N GLU A 36 -2.64 10.28 11.90
CA GLU A 36 -2.75 11.15 10.72
C GLU A 36 -4.15 11.08 10.12
N LEU A 37 -4.70 9.88 9.92
CA LEU A 37 -6.06 9.70 9.39
C LEU A 37 -7.11 10.33 10.32
N ILE A 38 -7.02 10.12 11.63
CA ILE A 38 -7.93 10.74 12.60
C ILE A 38 -7.87 12.27 12.51
N SER A 39 -6.67 12.84 12.43
CA SER A 39 -6.48 14.29 12.30
C SER A 39 -7.10 14.85 11.01
N LEU A 40 -7.00 14.11 9.90
CA LEU A 40 -7.63 14.45 8.63
C LEU A 40 -9.16 14.46 8.74
N LEU A 41 -9.73 13.42 9.34
CA LEU A 41 -11.17 13.28 9.53
C LEU A 41 -11.75 14.41 10.41
N GLU A 42 -11.04 14.75 11.49
CA GLU A 42 -11.38 15.87 12.37
C GLU A 42 -11.29 17.22 11.65
N HIS A 43 -10.25 17.43 10.83
CA HIS A 43 -10.08 18.66 10.04
C HIS A 43 -11.27 18.93 9.11
N PHE A 44 -11.80 17.88 8.48
CA PHE A 44 -12.97 17.97 7.62
C PHE A 44 -14.30 17.81 8.38
N THR A 45 -14.27 17.61 9.70
CA THR A 45 -15.45 17.41 10.56
C THR A 45 -16.32 16.21 10.15
N ILE A 46 -15.69 15.12 9.68
CA ILE A 46 -16.36 13.90 9.18
C ILE A 46 -16.04 12.65 10.00
N GLN A 47 -15.36 12.80 11.14
CA GLN A 47 -14.90 11.70 11.99
C GLN A 47 -16.01 10.78 12.52
N ASP A 48 -17.26 11.23 12.54
CA ASP A 48 -18.38 10.47 13.10
C ASP A 48 -19.08 9.56 12.07
N ALA A 49 -18.88 9.79 10.77
CA ALA A 49 -19.55 9.04 9.72
C ALA A 49 -18.85 9.16 8.36
N PHE A 50 -18.07 8.14 7.99
CA PHE A 50 -17.38 8.07 6.69
C PHE A 50 -17.24 6.63 6.20
N ASP A 51 -17.02 6.49 4.90
CA ASP A 51 -16.65 5.23 4.26
C ASP A 51 -15.14 5.29 3.96
N LEU A 52 -14.42 4.19 4.20
CA LEU A 52 -12.97 4.16 4.07
C LEU A 52 -12.51 3.02 3.18
N LEU A 53 -11.76 3.36 2.14
CA LEU A 53 -10.99 2.42 1.33
C LEU A 53 -9.62 2.20 1.98
N SER A 54 -9.50 1.23 2.88
CA SER A 54 -8.24 0.91 3.57
C SER A 54 -8.33 -0.43 4.29
N HIS A 55 -7.24 -0.85 4.96
CA HIS A 55 -7.25 -1.98 5.90
C HIS A 55 -7.40 -1.57 7.38
N LEU A 56 -7.66 -0.28 7.66
CA LEU A 56 -7.77 0.29 9.00
C LEU A 56 -9.23 0.38 9.46
N GLN A 57 -9.46 0.25 10.78
CA GLN A 57 -10.80 0.36 11.38
C GLN A 57 -10.87 1.47 12.45
N PRO A 58 -10.77 2.75 12.06
CA PRO A 58 -10.97 3.88 12.97
C PRO A 58 -12.42 3.95 13.49
N LYS A 59 -12.62 4.66 14.61
CA LYS A 59 -13.96 4.99 15.11
C LYS A 59 -14.71 5.87 14.10
N GLY A 60 -16.04 5.74 14.05
CA GLY A 60 -16.91 6.49 13.13
C GLY A 60 -17.00 5.92 11.71
N LEU A 61 -16.28 4.82 11.43
CA LEU A 61 -16.35 4.11 10.17
C LEU A 61 -17.74 3.50 9.95
N ARG A 62 -18.36 3.81 8.80
CA ARG A 62 -19.64 3.23 8.37
C ARG A 62 -19.45 1.99 7.49
N HIS A 63 -18.52 2.07 6.54
CA HIS A 63 -18.19 0.97 5.66
C HIS A 63 -16.68 0.89 5.45
N LEU A 64 -16.12 -0.31 5.60
CA LEU A 64 -14.75 -0.63 5.21
C LEU A 64 -14.77 -1.21 3.80
N ILE A 65 -14.00 -0.63 2.91
CA ILE A 65 -13.80 -1.17 1.56
C ILE A 65 -12.36 -1.67 1.50
N LEU A 66 -12.22 -2.99 1.38
CA LEU A 66 -10.95 -3.66 1.14
C LEU A 66 -10.80 -3.82 -0.37
N LEU A 67 -9.94 -3.01 -0.97
CA LEU A 67 -9.54 -3.18 -2.36
C LEU A 67 -8.10 -3.66 -2.37
N ASP A 68 -7.86 -4.78 -3.03
CA ASP A 68 -6.53 -5.33 -3.32
C ASP A 68 -5.66 -5.52 -2.08
N SER A 69 -6.29 -5.78 -0.94
CA SER A 69 -5.64 -5.64 0.37
C SER A 69 -4.87 -6.89 0.80
N LEU A 70 -3.72 -6.67 1.41
CA LEU A 70 -2.88 -7.71 1.99
C LEU A 70 -3.49 -8.24 3.29
N VAL A 71 -3.97 -9.49 3.27
CA VAL A 71 -4.51 -10.16 4.46
C VAL A 71 -3.40 -10.64 5.40
N ALA A 72 -2.29 -11.09 4.81
CA ALA A 72 -1.11 -11.57 5.52
C ALA A 72 0.13 -11.50 4.62
N LEU A 73 1.25 -10.99 5.14
CA LEU A 73 2.50 -10.87 4.38
C LEU A 73 3.01 -12.24 3.91
N SER A 74 2.89 -13.26 4.75
CA SER A 74 3.37 -14.61 4.44
C SER A 74 2.61 -15.23 3.26
N LEU A 75 1.28 -15.05 3.22
CA LEU A 75 0.46 -15.51 2.10
C LEU A 75 0.74 -14.70 0.84
N TRP A 76 0.84 -13.37 0.95
CA TRP A 76 1.18 -12.50 -0.17
C TRP A 76 2.55 -12.82 -0.77
N SER A 77 3.57 -13.01 0.09
CA SER A 77 4.92 -13.38 -0.33
C SER A 77 4.92 -14.74 -1.04
N LYS A 78 4.24 -15.75 -0.46
CA LYS A 78 4.11 -17.06 -1.09
C LYS A 78 3.40 -16.99 -2.44
N ALA A 79 2.31 -16.22 -2.55
CA ALA A 79 1.58 -16.05 -3.79
C ALA A 79 2.46 -15.38 -4.86
N ASN A 80 3.16 -14.29 -4.52
CA ASN A 80 4.07 -13.62 -5.45
C ASN A 80 5.22 -14.53 -5.90
N MET A 81 5.80 -15.33 -4.99
CA MET A 81 6.83 -16.30 -5.36
C MET A 81 6.30 -17.34 -6.37
N GLN A 82 5.06 -17.81 -6.19
CA GLN A 82 4.42 -18.75 -7.11
C GLN A 82 4.15 -18.12 -8.48
N LEU A 83 3.58 -16.91 -8.52
CA LEU A 83 3.35 -16.16 -9.77
C LEU A 83 4.66 -15.87 -10.50
N LEU A 84 5.73 -15.56 -9.76
CA LEU A 84 7.04 -15.25 -10.33
C LEU A 84 7.69 -16.45 -11.04
N GLN A 85 7.34 -17.70 -10.67
CA GLN A 85 7.86 -18.90 -11.33
C GLN A 85 7.48 -18.97 -12.82
N GLU A 86 6.42 -18.28 -13.24
CA GLU A 86 5.96 -18.26 -14.64
C GLU A 86 6.76 -17.30 -15.53
N PHE A 87 7.68 -16.51 -14.96
CA PHE A 87 8.47 -15.53 -15.68
C PHE A 87 9.87 -16.04 -16.04
N PRO A 88 10.52 -15.48 -17.09
CA PRO A 88 11.90 -15.78 -17.42
C PRO A 88 12.86 -15.52 -16.25
N ASN A 89 13.97 -16.27 -16.18
CA ASN A 89 14.98 -16.15 -15.13
C ASN A 89 15.45 -14.71 -14.89
N GLU A 90 15.62 -13.91 -15.95
CA GLU A 90 16.02 -12.50 -15.83
C GLU A 90 15.04 -11.67 -14.99
N VAL A 91 13.73 -11.93 -15.09
CA VAL A 91 12.71 -11.26 -14.28
C VAL A 91 12.77 -11.74 -12.83
N GLN A 92 12.97 -13.04 -12.62
CA GLN A 92 13.10 -13.60 -11.27
C GLN A 92 14.34 -13.04 -10.55
N GLU A 93 15.47 -12.98 -11.25
CA GLU A 93 16.73 -12.39 -10.79
C GLU A 93 16.54 -10.90 -10.49
N GLY A 94 15.93 -10.14 -11.40
CA GLY A 94 15.67 -8.71 -11.21
C GLY A 94 14.76 -8.45 -10.01
N MET A 95 13.69 -9.22 -9.83
CA MET A 95 12.83 -9.13 -8.64
C MET A 95 13.60 -9.42 -7.35
N GLY A 96 14.51 -10.41 -7.36
CA GLY A 96 15.36 -10.77 -6.22
C GLY A 96 16.42 -9.73 -5.83
N MET A 97 16.69 -8.73 -6.69
CA MET A 97 17.59 -7.63 -6.36
C MET A 97 16.97 -6.63 -5.39
N GLU A 98 15.64 -6.49 -5.39
CA GLU A 98 14.92 -5.48 -4.59
C GLU A 98 15.61 -4.10 -4.66
N MET A 99 15.76 -3.42 -3.53
CA MET A 99 16.41 -2.11 -3.47
C MET A 99 17.95 -2.18 -3.50
N LYS A 100 18.57 -3.37 -3.63
CA LYS A 100 20.03 -3.49 -3.84
C LYS A 100 20.43 -3.05 -5.25
N ASP A 101 19.53 -3.21 -6.21
CA ASP A 101 19.63 -2.67 -7.57
C ASP A 101 18.25 -2.18 -8.02
N PRO A 102 17.85 -0.95 -7.63
CA PRO A 102 16.52 -0.41 -7.90
C PRO A 102 16.20 -0.34 -9.39
N VAL A 103 17.22 -0.19 -10.24
CA VAL A 103 17.06 -0.14 -11.70
C VAL A 103 16.66 -1.50 -12.24
N LYS A 104 17.42 -2.56 -11.90
CA LYS A 104 17.07 -3.94 -12.30
C LYS A 104 15.75 -4.39 -11.71
N PHE A 105 15.51 -4.05 -10.44
CA PHE A 105 14.25 -4.36 -9.78
C PHE A 105 13.07 -3.70 -10.49
N TYR A 106 13.15 -2.40 -10.81
CA TYR A 106 12.05 -1.71 -11.49
C TYR A 106 11.78 -2.27 -12.90
N VAL A 107 12.81 -2.68 -13.64
CA VAL A 107 12.62 -3.33 -14.94
C VAL A 107 11.86 -4.64 -14.80
N ALA A 108 12.24 -5.50 -13.86
CA ALA A 108 11.55 -6.76 -13.60
C ALA A 108 10.13 -6.56 -13.05
N LEU A 109 9.96 -5.63 -12.11
CA LEU A 109 8.68 -5.25 -11.53
C LEU A 109 7.68 -4.82 -12.60
N LYS A 110 8.10 -4.02 -13.59
CA LYS A 110 7.24 -3.64 -14.72
C LYS A 110 6.75 -4.85 -15.51
N GLN A 111 7.60 -5.85 -15.74
CA GLN A 111 7.19 -7.07 -16.47
C GLN A 111 6.20 -7.89 -15.64
N PHE A 112 6.46 -8.03 -14.34
CA PHE A 112 5.54 -8.69 -13.41
C PHE A 112 4.17 -7.98 -13.37
N HIS A 113 4.16 -6.65 -13.25
CA HIS A 113 2.95 -5.81 -13.18
C HIS A 113 2.12 -5.81 -14.47
N VAL A 114 2.71 -6.03 -15.65
CA VAL A 114 1.93 -6.19 -16.90
C VAL A 114 0.89 -7.30 -16.76
N LYS A 115 1.26 -8.40 -16.10
CA LYS A 115 0.40 -9.57 -15.99
C LYS A 115 -0.41 -9.57 -14.70
N HIS A 116 0.17 -9.09 -13.61
CA HIS A 116 -0.37 -9.29 -12.28
C HIS A 116 -0.68 -8.00 -11.52
N ALA A 117 -0.70 -6.81 -12.13
CA ALA A 117 -1.07 -5.60 -11.39
C ALA A 117 -1.91 -4.63 -12.22
N CYS A 118 -1.33 -4.03 -13.26
CA CYS A 118 -2.04 -3.15 -14.17
C CYS A 118 -1.66 -3.51 -15.60
N ASN A 119 -2.63 -3.95 -16.39
CA ASN A 119 -2.45 -4.35 -17.80
C ASN A 119 -2.79 -3.22 -18.81
N ILE A 120 -3.26 -2.06 -18.35
CA ILE A 120 -3.60 -0.90 -19.19
C ILE A 120 -2.33 -0.26 -19.76
N ARG A 121 -2.23 -0.13 -21.08
CA ARG A 121 -1.08 0.46 -21.78
C ARG A 121 -1.49 1.56 -22.78
N PRO A 122 -0.82 2.74 -22.76
CA PRO A 122 0.17 3.17 -21.78
C PRO A 122 -0.44 3.29 -20.37
N TYR A 123 0.39 3.22 -19.32
CA TYR A 123 -0.11 3.44 -17.95
C TYR A 123 -0.81 4.80 -17.86
N LEU A 124 -1.87 4.87 -17.06
CA LEU A 124 -2.52 6.13 -16.71
C LEU A 124 -1.53 7.07 -16.02
N LYS A 125 -1.74 8.39 -16.14
CA LYS A 125 -0.80 9.39 -15.63
C LYS A 125 -0.59 9.28 -14.13
N GLU A 126 -1.65 8.95 -13.41
CA GLU A 126 -1.71 8.75 -11.96
C GLU A 126 -0.83 7.57 -11.55
N VAL A 127 -0.93 6.45 -12.27
CA VAL A 127 -0.09 5.26 -12.05
C VAL A 127 1.39 5.57 -12.35
N GLN A 128 1.66 6.30 -13.43
CA GLN A 128 3.04 6.72 -13.75
C GLN A 128 3.61 7.66 -12.68
N HIS A 129 2.79 8.56 -12.14
CA HIS A 129 3.19 9.48 -11.09
C HIS A 129 3.63 8.72 -9.84
N SER A 130 2.86 7.73 -9.38
CA SER A 130 3.23 6.88 -8.24
C SER A 130 4.54 6.11 -8.49
N PHE A 131 4.72 5.52 -9.68
CA PHE A 131 5.99 4.86 -10.02
C PHE A 131 7.18 5.83 -10.01
N ASN A 132 7.00 7.05 -10.52
CA ASN A 132 8.06 8.05 -10.55
C ASN A 132 8.42 8.55 -9.13
N ALA A 133 7.45 8.62 -8.22
CA ALA A 133 7.70 8.99 -6.82
C ALA A 133 8.58 7.96 -6.07
N ILE A 134 8.62 6.71 -6.54
CA ILE A 134 9.38 5.60 -5.94
C ILE A 134 10.69 5.32 -6.71
N PHE A 135 10.64 5.29 -8.05
CA PHE A 135 11.73 4.84 -8.93
C PHE A 135 12.28 5.94 -9.84
N GLY A 136 11.75 7.16 -9.78
CA GLY A 136 12.20 8.29 -10.59
C GLY A 136 13.50 8.92 -10.09
N ALA A 137 13.99 9.93 -10.82
CA ALA A 137 15.23 10.65 -10.47
C ALA A 137 15.08 11.47 -9.17
N ASP A 138 13.88 12.02 -8.93
CA ASP A 138 13.53 12.76 -7.73
C ASP A 138 12.73 11.85 -6.79
N VAL A 139 13.38 10.83 -6.21
CA VAL A 139 12.72 9.95 -5.23
C VAL A 139 12.28 10.80 -4.03
N THR A 140 10.97 11.00 -3.92
CA THR A 140 10.34 11.74 -2.82
C THR A 140 9.82 10.80 -1.73
N THR A 141 9.53 9.54 -2.08
CA THR A 141 9.03 8.53 -1.14
C THR A 141 10.16 8.08 -0.23
N VAL A 142 10.18 8.55 1.01
CA VAL A 142 11.29 8.29 1.94
C VAL A 142 11.34 6.81 2.36
N GLN A 143 10.23 6.07 2.36
CA GLN A 143 10.25 4.72 2.93
C GLN A 143 9.20 3.77 2.36
N PHE A 144 9.40 3.31 1.12
CA PHE A 144 9.04 1.91 0.84
C PHE A 144 9.82 0.99 1.80
N ASN A 145 11.10 1.31 2.05
CA ASN A 145 11.98 0.51 2.90
C ASN A 145 11.64 0.54 4.39
N GLY A 146 11.30 1.66 5.01
CA GLY A 146 11.09 1.69 6.47
C GLY A 146 9.68 1.30 6.91
N LEU A 147 8.64 1.54 6.09
CA LEU A 147 7.34 0.92 6.31
C LEU A 147 7.43 -0.58 6.05
N LEU A 148 8.06 -1.05 4.96
CA LEU A 148 8.33 -2.49 4.76
C LEU A 148 9.26 -3.08 5.82
N HIS A 149 10.20 -2.33 6.39
CA HIS A 149 11.07 -2.81 7.46
C HIS A 149 10.32 -2.85 8.80
N HIS A 150 9.47 -1.86 9.10
CA HIS A 150 8.56 -1.88 10.23
C HIS A 150 7.56 -3.04 10.08
N VAL A 151 7.00 -3.21 8.89
CA VAL A 151 6.12 -4.30 8.52
C VAL A 151 6.88 -5.65 8.59
N ASN A 152 8.05 -5.81 8.01
CA ASN A 152 8.81 -7.07 8.06
C ASN A 152 9.38 -7.41 9.45
N ASN A 153 9.72 -6.41 10.27
CA ASN A 153 10.27 -6.64 11.61
C ASN A 153 9.22 -6.70 12.72
N ASN A 154 8.13 -5.94 12.58
CA ASN A 154 7.04 -5.91 13.56
C ASN A 154 5.83 -6.76 13.13
N ILE A 155 5.69 -7.19 11.86
CA ILE A 155 4.76 -8.29 11.51
C ILE A 155 5.31 -9.65 11.93
N LYS A 156 6.59 -9.75 12.35
CA LYS A 156 7.00 -10.90 13.17
C LYS A 156 6.28 -10.97 14.52
N SER A 157 5.76 -9.85 15.06
CA SER A 157 4.85 -9.88 16.22
C SER A 157 3.38 -9.90 15.83
N ILE A 158 3.07 -9.80 14.54
CA ILE A 158 1.75 -10.01 13.99
C ILE A 158 1.73 -11.37 13.29
N GLU A 159 1.67 -12.44 14.09
CA GLU A 159 0.91 -13.65 13.68
C GLU A 159 -0.58 -13.31 13.41
N GLY A 160 -1.03 -12.08 13.74
CA GLY A 160 -2.33 -11.51 13.42
C GLY A 160 -2.51 -11.20 11.93
N THR A 161 -2.87 -12.22 11.17
CA THR A 161 -3.73 -12.01 9.99
C THR A 161 -4.77 -10.90 10.26
N ILE A 162 -5.29 -10.19 9.25
CA ILE A 162 -6.54 -9.40 9.45
C ILE A 162 -7.76 -10.32 9.70
N GLN A 163 -7.55 -11.64 9.80
CA GLN A 163 -8.57 -12.65 10.01
C GLN A 163 -9.38 -12.45 11.31
N PRO A 164 -8.79 -12.04 12.46
CA PRO A 164 -9.56 -11.68 13.64
C PRO A 164 -10.34 -10.37 13.45
N LEU A 165 -9.85 -9.46 12.59
CA LEU A 165 -10.57 -8.23 12.22
C LEU A 165 -11.76 -8.55 11.31
N ILE A 166 -11.65 -9.53 10.40
CA ILE A 166 -12.73 -10.03 9.54
C ILE A 166 -13.81 -10.75 10.37
N GLN A 167 -13.43 -11.44 11.45
CA GLN A 167 -14.35 -12.22 12.29
C GLN A 167 -15.32 -11.36 13.14
N ASN A 168 -15.06 -10.06 13.30
CA ASN A 168 -15.87 -9.15 14.12
C ASN A 168 -16.56 -8.04 13.32
N VAL A 169 -16.59 -8.10 11.99
CA VAL A 169 -17.16 -7.00 11.19
C VAL A 169 -18.68 -7.14 11.08
N ASN A 170 -19.39 -6.24 11.77
CA ASN A 170 -20.83 -5.99 11.60
C ASN A 170 -21.11 -4.87 10.56
N LEU A 171 -20.08 -4.48 9.81
CA LEU A 171 -20.10 -3.46 8.74
C LEU A 171 -20.21 -4.15 7.38
N THR A 172 -20.79 -3.47 6.38
CA THR A 172 -20.75 -3.95 5.00
C THR A 172 -19.30 -3.83 4.49
N THR A 173 -18.53 -4.92 4.61
CA THR A 173 -17.19 -5.02 4.05
C THR A 173 -17.29 -5.43 2.59
N PHE A 174 -16.78 -4.60 1.69
CA PHE A 174 -16.61 -4.96 0.29
C PHE A 174 -15.18 -5.44 0.08
N ILE A 175 -15.02 -6.63 -0.51
CA ILE A 175 -13.72 -7.19 -0.90
C ILE A 175 -13.76 -7.34 -2.41
N ASP A 176 -12.85 -6.68 -3.11
CA ASP A 176 -12.61 -6.87 -4.53
C ASP A 176 -11.16 -7.34 -4.73
N ASP A 177 -11.01 -8.45 -5.46
CA ASP A 177 -9.76 -9.17 -5.65
C ASP A 177 -9.09 -8.70 -6.95
N LEU A 178 -8.40 -7.57 -6.90
CA LEU A 178 -7.31 -7.25 -7.84
C LEU A 178 -6.00 -7.20 -7.05
N VAL A 179 -4.88 -7.36 -7.73
CA VAL A 179 -3.58 -7.52 -7.06
C VAL A 179 -3.01 -6.14 -6.73
N GLN A 180 -2.64 -5.96 -5.46
CA GLN A 180 -2.16 -4.72 -4.85
C GLN A 180 -1.07 -4.03 -5.68
N VAL A 181 -1.41 -2.87 -6.25
CA VAL A 181 -0.45 -1.88 -6.76
C VAL A 181 -0.12 -0.94 -5.60
N VAL A 182 1.16 -0.91 -5.20
CA VAL A 182 1.71 0.11 -4.31
C VAL A 182 1.69 1.47 -5.00
#